data_AF-A0A935R0X8-F1
#
_entry.id   AF-A0A935R0X8-F1
#
_cell.length_a   1.000
_cell.length_b   1.000
_cell.length_c   1.000
_cell.angle_alpha   90.00
_cell.angle_beta   90.00
_cell.angle_gamma   90.00
#
_symmetry.space_group_name_H-M   'P 1'
#
loop_
_entity.id
_entity.type
_entity.pdbx_description
1 polymer ?
#
loop_
_entity_poly.entity_id
_entity_poly.type
_entity_poly.pdbx_seq_one_letter_code
_entity_poly.pdbx_strand_id
1 'polypeptide(L)'
;MSLWTAEPRRIPGGVQLHWRRDGQPATLAEWVIALRDEPQARATLNQTLAQTPYKAFFWESLPLAQATAQRPARQDVLDAERPRAAQPRPSALRRPAQGPAPRLGGAV
;
A
#
# COMPACT_ATOMS: atom_id res chain seq x y z
N MET A 1 -8.92 -14.21 -18.02
CA MET A 1 -7.76 -13.37 -17.62
C MET A 1 -8.32 -12.19 -16.86
N SER A 2 -7.83 -11.91 -15.65
CA SER A 2 -8.32 -10.79 -14.84
C SER A 2 -7.71 -9.48 -15.35
N LEU A 3 -8.50 -8.42 -15.43
CA LEU A 3 -8.02 -7.08 -15.75
C LEU A 3 -7.58 -6.37 -14.47
N TRP A 4 -6.28 -6.10 -14.35
CA TRP A 4 -5.72 -5.31 -13.26
C TRP A 4 -5.52 -3.86 -13.67
N THR A 5 -6.00 -2.93 -12.83
CA THR A 5 -5.79 -1.50 -13.01
C THR A 5 -5.45 -0.83 -11.68
N ALA A 6 -4.81 0.34 -11.74
CA ALA A 6 -4.56 1.19 -10.60
C ALA A 6 -5.31 2.51 -10.76
N GLU A 7 -5.99 2.94 -9.71
CA GLU A 7 -6.60 4.26 -9.61
C GLU A 7 -5.70 5.16 -8.75
N PRO A 8 -4.98 6.14 -9.35
CA PRO A 8 -4.07 6.99 -8.60
C PRO A 8 -4.83 8.10 -7.89
N ARG A 9 -4.55 8.29 -6.60
CA ARG A 9 -5.03 9.41 -5.78
C ARG A 9 -3.86 10.24 -5.29
N ARG A 10 -3.85 11.54 -5.55
CA ARG A 10 -2.79 12.43 -5.05
C ARG A 10 -2.78 12.43 -3.51
N ILE A 11 -1.59 12.31 -2.94
CA ILE A 11 -1.31 12.48 -1.51
C ILE A 11 -0.16 13.48 -1.35
N PRO A 12 0.04 14.10 -0.18
CA PRO A 12 1.15 15.03 -0.05
C PRO A 12 2.48 14.30 -0.26
N GLY A 13 3.29 14.76 -1.21
CA GLY A 13 4.59 14.15 -1.56
C GLY A 13 4.51 12.90 -2.44
N GLY A 14 3.35 12.52 -2.96
CA GLY A 14 3.22 11.28 -3.70
C GLY A 14 1.88 11.05 -4.40
N VAL A 15 1.69 9.81 -4.82
CA VAL A 15 0.41 9.25 -5.24
C VAL A 15 0.15 7.96 -4.48
N GLN A 16 -1.10 7.74 -4.09
CA GLN A 16 -1.56 6.46 -3.56
C GLN A 16 -2.31 5.73 -4.68
N LEU A 17 -1.80 4.58 -5.09
CA LEU A 17 -2.40 3.69 -6.06
C LEU A 17 -3.42 2.80 -5.36
N HIS A 18 -4.65 2.77 -5.86
CA HIS A 18 -5.71 1.86 -5.41
C HIS A 18 -5.91 0.77 -6.46
N TRP A 19 -5.61 -0.47 -6.10
CA TRP A 19 -5.65 -1.58 -7.04
C TRP A 19 -7.07 -2.09 -7.24
N ARG A 20 -7.42 -2.35 -8.50
CA ARG A 20 -8.70 -2.90 -8.89
C ARG A 20 -8.51 -4.17 -9.71
N ARG A 21 -9.38 -5.15 -9.48
CA ARG A 21 -9.50 -6.39 -10.25
C ARG A 21 -10.85 -6.38 -10.93
N ASP A 22 -10.85 -6.49 -12.26
CA ASP A 22 -12.08 -6.54 -13.07
C ASP A 22 -13.03 -5.37 -12.77
N GLY A 23 -12.45 -4.19 -12.54
CA GLY A 23 -13.19 -2.96 -12.23
C GLY A 23 -13.63 -2.82 -10.77
N GLN A 24 -13.43 -3.81 -9.90
CA GLN A 24 -13.77 -3.74 -8.47
C GLN A 24 -12.54 -3.50 -7.59
N PRO A 25 -12.66 -2.82 -6.43
CA PRO A 25 -11.55 -2.68 -5.50
C PRO A 25 -11.02 -4.05 -5.06
N ALA A 26 -9.72 -4.28 -5.21
CA ALA A 26 -9.08 -5.51 -4.76
C ALA A 26 -8.68 -5.41 -3.28
N THR A 27 -8.68 -6.54 -2.59
CA THR A 27 -8.08 -6.67 -1.25
C THR A 27 -6.56 -6.82 -1.34
N LEU A 28 -5.86 -6.48 -0.25
CA LEU A 28 -4.41 -6.64 -0.17
C LEU A 28 -3.97 -8.09 -0.39
N ALA A 29 -4.73 -9.06 0.14
CA ALA A 29 -4.45 -10.47 -0.06
C ALA A 29 -4.55 -10.87 -1.54
N GLU A 30 -5.62 -10.48 -2.22
CA GLU A 30 -5.82 -10.76 -3.65
C GLU A 30 -4.69 -10.15 -4.50
N TRP A 31 -4.30 -8.92 -4.19
CA TRP A 31 -3.22 -8.25 -4.92
C TRP A 31 -1.88 -8.95 -4.75
N VAL A 32 -1.50 -9.33 -3.53
CA VAL A 32 -0.23 -10.03 -3.28
C VAL A 32 -0.22 -11.43 -3.92
N ILE A 33 -1.33 -12.16 -3.84
CA ILE A 33 -1.48 -13.46 -4.52
C ILE A 33 -1.36 -13.28 -6.04
N ALA A 34 -2.00 -12.26 -6.61
CA ALA A 34 -1.92 -11.99 -8.04
C ALA A 34 -0.50 -11.60 -8.48
N LEU A 35 0.25 -10.84 -7.67
CA LEU A 35 1.66 -10.55 -7.97
C LEU A 35 2.52 -11.83 -8.04
N ARG A 36 2.19 -12.86 -7.28
CA ARG A 36 2.84 -14.19 -7.36
C ARG A 36 2.39 -14.96 -8.61
N ASP A 37 1.09 -15.05 -8.83
CA ASP A 37 0.51 -16.05 -9.73
C ASP A 37 0.19 -15.52 -11.14
N GLU A 38 -0.07 -14.21 -11.27
CA GLU A 38 -0.57 -13.60 -12.50
C GLU A 38 0.51 -12.70 -13.16
N PRO A 39 1.10 -13.11 -14.31
CA PRO A 39 2.07 -12.28 -15.04
C PRO A 39 1.54 -10.89 -15.41
N GLN A 40 0.24 -10.81 -15.70
CA GLN A 40 -0.43 -9.56 -16.02
C GLN A 40 -0.44 -8.58 -14.83
N ALA A 41 -0.63 -9.06 -13.60
CA ALA A 41 -0.59 -8.21 -12.41
C ALA A 41 0.78 -7.56 -12.23
N ARG A 42 1.87 -8.33 -12.42
CA ARG A 42 3.24 -7.81 -12.39
C ARG A 42 3.51 -6.81 -13.51
N ALA A 43 3.01 -7.08 -14.72
CA ALA A 43 3.13 -6.17 -15.85
C ALA A 43 2.41 -4.84 -15.57
N THR A 44 1.17 -4.89 -15.06
CA THR A 44 0.42 -3.70 -14.65
C THR A 44 1.15 -2.93 -13.55
N LEU A 45 1.69 -3.59 -12.53
CA LEU A 45 2.49 -2.94 -11.49
C LEU A 45 3.68 -2.18 -12.10
N ASN A 46 4.49 -2.86 -12.91
CA ASN A 46 5.66 -2.25 -13.53
C ASN A 46 5.31 -1.08 -14.45
N GLN A 47 4.25 -1.21 -15.27
CA GLN A 47 3.77 -0.13 -16.13
C GLN A 47 3.28 1.07 -15.31
N THR A 48 2.50 0.81 -14.25
CA THR A 48 1.98 1.87 -13.37
C THR A 48 3.12 2.62 -12.71
N LEU A 49 4.12 1.92 -12.18
CA LEU A 49 5.30 2.54 -11.56
C LEU A 49 6.14 3.32 -12.58
N ALA A 50 6.32 2.80 -13.79
CA ALA A 50 7.07 3.47 -14.86
C ALA A 50 6.39 4.75 -15.38
N GLN A 51 5.06 4.85 -15.25
CA GLN A 51 4.29 6.03 -15.61
C GLN A 51 4.23 7.09 -14.51
N THR A 52 4.84 6.85 -13.35
CA THR A 52 4.88 7.84 -12.28
C THR A 52 5.71 9.05 -12.71
N PRO A 53 5.32 10.27 -12.30
CA PRO A 53 5.97 11.50 -12.76
C PRO A 53 7.32 11.77 -12.06
N TYR A 54 7.85 10.81 -11.30
CA TYR A 54 9.02 10.98 -10.46
C TYR A 54 10.26 10.42 -11.14
N LYS A 55 11.34 11.21 -11.17
CA LYS A 55 12.64 10.76 -11.67
C LYS A 55 13.22 9.61 -10.83
N ALA A 56 12.99 9.66 -9.53
CA ALA A 56 13.28 8.60 -8.57
C ALA A 56 12.16 8.57 -7.52
N PHE A 57 11.79 7.39 -7.05
CA PHE A 57 10.70 7.23 -6.09
C PHE A 57 10.93 6.05 -5.14
N PHE A 58 10.26 6.13 -4.00
CA PHE A 58 10.00 4.98 -3.13
C PHE A 58 8.58 4.49 -3.38
N TRP A 59 8.34 3.19 -3.21
CA TRP A 59 6.97 2.66 -3.18
C TRP A 59 6.83 1.66 -2.05
N GLU A 60 5.64 1.64 -1.44
CA GLU A 60 5.34 0.76 -0.31
C GLU A 60 3.88 0.35 -0.29
N SER A 61 3.58 -0.76 0.38
CA SER A 61 2.22 -1.22 0.63
C SER A 61 1.95 -1.29 2.13
N LEU A 62 0.68 -1.43 2.50
CA LEU A 62 0.34 -1.89 3.85
C LEU A 62 1.06 -3.22 4.16
N PRO A 63 1.51 -3.44 5.41
CA PRO A 63 2.04 -4.73 5.82
C PRO A 63 0.98 -5.81 5.61
N LEU A 64 1.36 -6.95 5.03
CA LEU A 64 0.46 -8.10 4.92
C LEU A 64 0.41 -8.83 6.26
N ALA A 65 -0.71 -8.69 6.94
CA ALA A 65 -1.03 -9.39 8.19
C ALA A 65 -2.51 -9.77 8.15
N GLN A 66 -2.94 -10.67 9.04
CA GLN A 66 -4.35 -11.11 9.09
C GLN A 66 -5.32 -9.92 9.23
N ALA A 67 -4.96 -8.92 10.03
CA ALA A 67 -5.77 -7.70 10.25
C ALA A 67 -5.82 -6.72 9.06
N THR A 68 -4.95 -6.88 8.06
CA THR A 68 -4.84 -6.00 6.90
C THR A 68 -5.14 -6.70 5.58
N ALA A 69 -5.19 -8.03 5.57
CA ALA A 69 -5.39 -8.86 4.38
C ALA A 69 -6.66 -8.49 3.59
N GLN A 70 -7.77 -8.21 4.30
CA GLN A 70 -9.07 -7.85 3.72
C GLN A 70 -9.25 -6.35 3.46
N ARG A 71 -8.23 -5.53 3.77
CA ARG A 71 -8.30 -4.09 3.48
C ARG A 71 -8.07 -3.86 1.99
N PRO A 72 -8.57 -2.73 1.43
CA PRO A 72 -8.26 -2.36 0.05
C PRO A 72 -6.76 -2.35 -0.22
N ALA A 73 -6.35 -2.98 -1.31
CA ALA A 73 -4.99 -3.00 -1.81
C ALA A 73 -4.58 -1.58 -2.22
N ARG A 74 -3.65 -1.01 -1.46
CA ARG A 74 -3.13 0.33 -1.71
C ARG A 74 -1.61 0.34 -1.66
N GLN A 75 -1.01 1.12 -2.54
CA GLN A 75 0.42 1.37 -2.55
C GLN A 75 0.70 2.85 -2.63
N ASP A 76 1.54 3.34 -1.73
CA ASP A 76 2.00 4.73 -1.77
C ASP A 76 3.27 4.77 -2.63
N VAL A 77 3.33 5.72 -3.57
CA VAL A 77 4.51 6.03 -4.38
C VAL A 77 4.90 7.47 -4.07
N LEU A 78 6.10 7.63 -3.52
CA LEU A 78 6.58 8.89 -2.95
C LEU A 78 7.78 9.39 -3.74
N ASP A 79 7.77 10.69 -4.02
CA ASP A 79 8.88 11.40 -4.66
C ASP A 79 10.15 11.31 -3.78
N ALA A 80 11.21 10.69 -4.31
CA ALA A 80 12.45 10.51 -3.58
C ALA A 80 13.28 11.80 -3.45
N GLU A 81 13.01 12.83 -4.28
CA GLU A 81 13.71 14.11 -4.20
C GLU A 81 13.20 14.97 -3.04
N ARG A 82 12.04 14.65 -2.46
CA ARG A 82 11.56 15.29 -1.23
C ARG A 82 12.29 14.73 -0.01
N PRO A 83 12.78 15.59 0.91
CA PRO A 83 13.39 15.13 2.15
C PRO A 83 12.46 14.17 2.90
N ARG A 84 12.96 13.00 3.30
CA ARG A 84 12.17 11.97 4.01
C ARG A 84 11.48 12.51 5.28
N ALA A 85 12.08 13.51 5.93
CA ALA A 85 11.51 14.19 7.09
C ALA A 85 10.28 15.07 6.75
N ALA A 86 10.18 15.53 5.50
CA ALA A 86 9.07 16.34 4.98
C ALA A 86 7.99 15.49 4.27
N GLN A 87 8.25 14.20 4.05
CA GLN A 87 7.26 13.28 3.52
C GLN A 87 6.27 12.90 4.66
N PRO A 88 4.95 13.02 4.46
CA PRO A 88 3.99 12.53 5.43
C PRO A 88 4.28 11.07 5.70
N ARG A 89 4.34 10.66 6.97
CA ARG A 89 4.46 9.23 7.27
C ARG A 89 3.26 8.51 6.65
N PRO A 90 3.50 7.54 5.76
CA PRO A 90 2.48 6.66 5.21
C PRO A 90 1.67 6.07 6.35
N SER A 91 0.35 5.93 6.13
CA SER A 91 -0.57 5.38 7.13
C SER A 91 -0.12 4.00 7.65
N ALA A 92 0.65 3.26 6.86
CA ALA A 92 1.26 1.97 7.17
C ALA A 92 2.32 2.01 8.29
N LEU A 93 2.97 3.15 8.50
CA LEU A 93 4.05 3.35 9.47
C LEU A 93 3.60 4.13 10.72
N ARG A 94 2.33 4.54 10.78
CA ARG A 94 1.76 5.03 12.05
C ARG A 94 1.68 3.85 13.00
N ARG A 95 2.54 3.85 14.03
CA ARG A 95 2.28 3.01 15.22
C ARG A 95 0.83 3.28 15.64
N PRO A 96 0.00 2.26 15.89
CA PRO A 96 -1.23 2.49 16.63
C PRO A 96 -0.85 3.22 17.91
N ALA A 97 -1.61 4.25 18.29
CA ALA A 97 -1.44 4.88 19.58
C ALA A 97 -1.43 3.74 20.61
N GLN A 98 -0.30 3.54 21.30
CA GLN A 98 -0.23 2.58 22.37
C GLN A 98 -1.17 3.11 23.45
N GLY A 99 -2.40 2.59 23.47
CA GLY A 99 -3.24 2.69 24.65
C GLY A 99 -2.47 2.09 25.83
N PRO A 100 -2.76 2.54 27.06
CA PRO A 100 -2.09 2.01 28.25
C PRO A 100 -2.19 0.48 28.23
N ALA A 101 -1.05 -0.19 28.39
CA ALA A 101 -1.00 -1.65 28.47
C ALA A 101 -1.99 -2.12 29.54
N PRO A 102 -2.82 -3.15 29.28
CA PRO A 102 -3.65 -3.71 30.32
C PRO A 102 -2.74 -4.20 31.43
N ARG A 103 -2.91 -3.65 32.63
CA ARG A 103 -2.26 -4.19 33.83
C ARG A 103 -2.83 -5.59 34.02
N LEU A 104 -2.01 -6.61 33.79
CA LEU A 104 -2.30 -7.95 34.28
C LEU A 104 -2.37 -7.83 35.80
N GLY A 105 -3.60 -7.70 36.32
CA GLY A 105 -3.85 -7.72 37.74
C GLY A 105 -3.41 -9.07 38.27
N GLY A 106 -2.42 -9.05 39.17
CA GLY A 106 -2.07 -10.21 39.97
C GLY A 106 -3.26 -10.58 40.83
N ALA A 107 -3.74 -11.81 40.66
CA ALA A 107 -4.56 -12.46 41.67
C ALA A 107 -3.63 -12.83 42.83
N VAL A 108 -3.94 -12.31 44.02
CA VAL A 108 -3.49 -12.83 45.31
C VAL A 108 -4.72 -13.48 45.95
#